data_AF-A0A098Q4H7-F1
#
_entry.id   AF-A0A098Q4H7-F1
#
_cell.length_a   1.000
_cell.length_b   1.000
_cell.length_c   1.000
_cell.angle_alpha   90.00
_cell.angle_beta   90.00
_cell.angle_gamma   90.00
#
_symmetry.space_group_name_H-M   'P 1'
#
loop_
_entity.id
_entity.type
_entity.pdbx_description
1 polymer ?
#
loop_
_entity_poly.entity_id
_entity_poly.type
_entity_poly.pdbx_seq_one_letter_code
_entity_poly.pdbx_strand_id
1 'polypeptide(L)'
;MQLTFGDAEGLGKRKQTRREIFLAEMERIVPWKQLLALIEPHYPVSGRPGRQPYALATMLRIHLLQQWYALSDPAMEEALHEIPTLRRFAQLGGLDNVPDETTILNFRRLLETHGIAARMLEAVNAHLSRKGQSLRSGTIVDATLIAAPSSTKNAERARDPEMHQ
;
A
#
# COMPACT_ATOMS: atom_id res chain seq x y z
N MET A 1 19.48 -16.00 -30.68
CA MET A 1 19.05 -15.51 -29.35
C MET A 1 18.22 -16.61 -28.73
N GLN A 2 18.65 -17.16 -27.61
CA GLN A 2 18.01 -18.31 -26.97
C GLN A 2 17.03 -17.78 -25.93
N LEU A 3 15.73 -17.93 -26.21
CA LEU A 3 14.65 -17.61 -25.29
C LEU A 3 14.75 -18.52 -24.07
N THR A 4 14.89 -17.95 -22.88
CA THR A 4 14.88 -18.70 -21.63
C THR A 4 13.44 -18.98 -21.23
N PHE A 5 13.18 -20.15 -20.64
CA PHE A 5 11.83 -20.57 -20.23
C PHE A 5 11.15 -19.63 -19.21
N GLY A 6 11.87 -18.67 -18.64
CA GLY A 6 11.31 -17.64 -17.74
C GLY A 6 10.65 -16.46 -18.46
N ASP A 7 10.90 -16.26 -19.76
CA ASP A 7 10.41 -15.11 -20.53
C ASP A 7 9.09 -15.41 -21.27
N ALA A 8 8.55 -16.62 -21.14
CA ALA A 8 7.37 -17.10 -21.88
C ALA A 8 6.04 -17.02 -21.11
N GLU A 9 6.01 -16.47 -19.89
CA GLU A 9 4.76 -16.22 -19.16
C GLU A 9 4.25 -14.79 -19.38
N GLY A 10 3.85 -14.45 -20.61
CA GLY A 10 3.36 -13.08 -20.85
C GLY A 10 2.62 -12.80 -22.15
N LEU A 11 2.41 -13.79 -23.03
CA LEU A 11 1.74 -13.58 -24.32
C LEU A 11 0.21 -13.78 -24.27
N GLY A 12 -0.39 -13.52 -23.11
CA GLY A 12 -1.85 -13.45 -22.93
C GLY A 12 -2.19 -12.33 -21.97
N LYS A 13 -3.28 -11.58 -22.23
CA LYS A 13 -3.78 -10.52 -21.33
C LYS A 13 -4.13 -11.13 -19.96
N ARG A 14 -3.15 -11.21 -19.05
CA ARG A 14 -3.35 -11.66 -17.68
C ARG A 14 -4.35 -10.74 -17.01
N LYS A 15 -5.40 -11.32 -16.42
CA LYS A 15 -6.36 -10.57 -15.61
C LYS A 15 -5.63 -9.96 -14.42
N GLN A 16 -5.63 -8.63 -14.32
CA GLN A 16 -5.07 -7.93 -13.17
C GLN A 16 -5.88 -8.28 -11.92
N THR A 17 -5.19 -8.61 -10.83
CA THR A 17 -5.84 -8.95 -9.57
C THR A 17 -6.38 -7.70 -8.87
N ARG A 18 -7.41 -7.86 -8.03
CA ARG A 18 -7.93 -6.75 -7.20
C ARG A 18 -6.84 -6.11 -6.34
N ARG A 19 -5.90 -6.92 -5.83
CA ARG A 19 -4.73 -6.46 -5.08
C ARG A 19 -3.83 -5.56 -5.94
N GLU A 20 -3.49 -5.98 -7.15
CA GLU A 20 -2.64 -5.18 -8.05
C GLU A 20 -3.31 -3.87 -8.44
N ILE A 21 -4.63 -3.86 -8.64
CA ILE A 21 -5.39 -2.64 -8.90
C ILE A 21 -5.31 -1.71 -7.69
N PHE A 22 -5.61 -2.23 -6.50
CA PHE A 22 -5.55 -1.46 -5.25
C PHE A 22 -4.16 -0.86 -5.00
N LEU A 23 -3.10 -1.66 -5.10
CA LEU A 23 -1.73 -1.19 -4.88
C LEU A 23 -1.31 -0.13 -5.91
N ALA A 24 -1.71 -0.29 -7.18
CA ALA A 24 -1.45 0.72 -8.21
C ALA A 24 -2.20 2.03 -7.94
N GLU A 25 -3.42 1.95 -7.41
CA GLU A 25 -4.18 3.12 -6.97
C GLU A 25 -3.51 3.80 -5.77
N MET A 26 -3.12 3.03 -4.75
CA MET A 26 -2.40 3.54 -3.58
C MET A 26 -1.10 4.25 -3.96
N GLU A 27 -0.33 3.70 -4.90
CA GLU A 27 0.89 4.33 -5.41
C GLU A 27 0.63 5.74 -5.98
N ARG A 28 -0.55 5.98 -6.58
CA ARG A 28 -0.95 7.29 -7.13
C ARG A 28 -1.52 8.24 -6.07
N ILE A 29 -2.29 7.73 -5.11
CA ILE A 29 -3.02 8.60 -4.17
C ILE A 29 -2.17 9.03 -2.98
N VAL A 30 -1.27 8.16 -2.50
CA VAL A 30 -0.44 8.43 -1.32
C VAL A 30 0.52 9.59 -1.61
N PRO A 31 0.59 10.60 -0.73
CA PRO A 31 1.51 11.73 -0.90
C PRO A 31 2.95 11.38 -0.50
N TRP A 32 3.58 10.43 -1.21
CA TRP A 32 4.88 9.85 -0.84
C TRP A 32 5.94 10.87 -0.46
N LYS A 33 6.15 11.90 -1.30
CA LYS A 33 7.17 12.93 -1.04
C LYS A 33 6.95 13.64 0.31
N GLN A 34 5.70 13.94 0.65
CA GLN A 34 5.36 14.62 1.91
C GLN A 34 5.59 13.69 3.11
N LEU A 35 5.17 12.42 2.99
CA LEU A 35 5.36 11.44 4.08
C LEU A 35 6.83 11.12 4.31
N LEU A 36 7.62 10.95 3.24
CA LEU A 36 9.05 10.69 3.34
C LEU A 36 9.77 11.85 4.04
N ALA A 37 9.46 13.09 3.68
CA ALA A 37 10.06 14.28 4.30
C ALA A 37 9.76 14.41 5.81
N LEU A 38 8.66 13.83 6.30
CA LEU A 38 8.36 13.80 7.74
C LEU A 38 9.28 12.84 8.51
N ILE A 39 9.76 11.77 7.85
CA ILE A 39 10.51 10.68 8.48
C ILE A 39 12.01 10.84 8.27
N GLU A 40 12.43 11.35 7.12
CA GLU A 40 13.82 11.51 6.70
C GLU A 40 14.75 12.11 7.78
N PRO A 41 14.38 13.16 8.54
CA PRO A 41 15.25 13.72 9.59
C PRO A 41 15.57 12.77 10.74
N HIS A 42 14.75 11.73 10.94
CA HIS A 42 14.87 10.77 12.03
C HIS A 42 15.43 9.42 11.56
N TYR A 43 15.53 9.21 10.24
CA TYR A 43 15.87 7.91 9.69
C TYR A 43 17.38 7.65 9.72
N PRO A 44 17.84 6.41 10.00
CA PRO A 44 19.26 6.12 10.04
C PRO A 44 19.97 6.39 8.71
N VAL A 45 21.16 6.98 8.78
CA VAL A 45 22.01 7.27 7.62
C VAL A 45 22.92 6.08 7.32
N SER A 46 23.07 5.74 6.03
CA SER A 46 24.01 4.72 5.55
C SER A 46 25.48 5.10 5.80
N GLY A 47 26.37 4.11 5.78
CA GLY A 47 27.82 4.31 5.92
C GLY A 47 28.38 4.11 7.33
N ARG A 48 27.55 3.69 8.29
CA ARG A 48 28.02 3.22 9.61
C ARG A 48 28.37 1.73 9.57
N PRO A 49 29.32 1.25 10.39
CA PRO A 49 29.59 -0.18 10.54
C PRO A 49 28.33 -0.96 10.94
N GLY A 50 28.08 -2.10 10.29
CA GLY A 50 26.93 -2.97 10.54
C GLY A 50 25.97 -3.09 9.35
N ARG A 51 24.80 -3.71 9.58
CA ARG A 51 23.73 -3.86 8.58
C ARG A 51 23.26 -2.47 8.16
N GLN A 52 23.31 -2.21 6.86
CA GLN A 52 22.83 -0.94 6.33
C GLN A 52 21.30 -0.86 6.48
N PRO A 53 20.76 0.33 6.80
CA PRO A 53 19.31 0.51 6.82
C PRO A 53 18.74 0.31 5.42
N TYR A 54 17.54 -0.26 5.36
CA TYR A 54 16.76 -0.33 4.12
C TYR A 54 16.41 1.09 3.64
N ALA A 55 16.14 1.23 2.34
CA ALA A 55 15.64 2.50 1.81
C ALA A 55 14.39 2.95 2.58
N LEU A 56 14.34 4.23 2.98
CA LEU A 56 13.20 4.79 3.72
C LEU A 56 11.88 4.59 2.96
N ALA A 57 11.91 4.74 1.64
CA ALA A 57 10.77 4.51 0.75
C ALA A 57 10.23 3.08 0.82
N THR A 58 11.09 2.08 0.99
CA THR A 58 10.73 0.68 1.19
C THR A 58 10.07 0.47 2.54
N MET A 59 10.68 0.97 3.62
CA MET A 59 10.12 0.79 4.98
C MET A 59 8.77 1.49 5.15
N LEU A 60 8.60 2.69 4.58
CA LEU A 60 7.30 3.36 4.59
C LEU A 60 6.22 2.55 3.83
N ARG A 61 6.56 1.96 2.68
CA ARG A 61 5.62 1.12 1.93
C ARG A 61 5.23 -0.13 2.71
N ILE A 62 6.18 -0.80 3.34
CA ILE A 62 5.93 -1.96 4.20
C ILE A 62 5.00 -1.56 5.34
N HIS A 63 5.27 -0.44 6.00
CA HIS A 63 4.39 0.04 7.08
C HIS A 63 2.96 0.31 6.59
N LEU A 64 2.78 0.92 5.42
CA LEU A 64 1.44 1.12 4.85
C LEU A 64 0.77 -0.20 4.46
N LEU A 65 1.52 -1.19 3.94
CA LEU A 65 1.01 -2.53 3.69
C LEU A 65 0.50 -3.19 4.98
N GLN A 66 1.25 -3.07 6.10
CA GLN A 66 0.79 -3.56 7.41
C GLN A 66 -0.55 -2.95 7.79
N GLN A 67 -0.70 -1.64 7.59
CA GLN A 67 -1.93 -0.93 7.89
C GLN A 67 -3.10 -1.37 6.98
N TRP A 68 -2.89 -1.47 5.66
CA TRP A 68 -3.96 -1.83 4.71
C TRP A 68 -4.40 -3.29 4.78
N TYR A 69 -3.55 -4.19 5.26
CA TYR A 69 -3.86 -5.61 5.36
C TYR A 69 -4.00 -6.09 6.81
N ALA A 70 -3.93 -5.17 7.79
CA ALA A 70 -3.96 -5.45 9.21
C ALA A 70 -2.94 -6.53 9.63
N LEU A 71 -1.73 -6.45 9.09
CA LEU A 71 -0.65 -7.43 9.35
C LEU A 71 0.22 -6.97 10.52
N SER A 72 0.55 -7.92 11.40
CA SER A 72 1.58 -7.75 12.44
C SER A 72 2.98 -7.67 11.82
N ASP A 73 3.99 -7.33 12.62
CA ASP A 73 5.40 -7.30 12.17
C ASP A 73 5.86 -8.68 11.62
N PRO A 74 5.63 -9.83 12.30
CA PRO A 74 6.00 -11.14 11.72
C PRO A 74 5.13 -11.54 10.51
N ALA A 75 3.82 -11.27 10.54
CA ALA A 75 2.95 -11.60 9.40
C ALA A 75 3.31 -10.80 8.14
N MET A 76 3.85 -9.59 8.30
CA MET A 76 4.33 -8.78 7.18
C MET A 76 5.64 -9.32 6.60
N GLU A 77 6.57 -9.76 7.44
CA GLU A 77 7.79 -10.45 6.98
C GLU A 77 7.41 -11.67 6.13
N GLU A 78 6.58 -12.57 6.65
CA GLU A 78 6.09 -13.76 5.92
C GLU A 78 5.42 -13.36 4.60
N ALA A 79 4.53 -12.36 4.62
CA ALA A 79 3.84 -11.89 3.42
C ALA A 79 4.80 -11.32 2.35
N LEU A 80 5.92 -10.71 2.73
CA LEU A 80 6.94 -10.22 1.78
C LEU A 80 7.75 -11.37 1.16
N HIS A 81 7.87 -12.51 1.84
CA HIS A 81 8.45 -13.73 1.29
C HIS A 81 7.49 -14.43 0.32
N GLU A 82 6.21 -14.53 0.67
CA GLU A 82 5.26 -15.37 -0.06
C GLU A 82 4.51 -14.66 -1.18
N ILE A 83 4.36 -13.33 -1.11
CA ILE A 83 3.45 -12.58 -1.99
C ILE A 83 4.26 -11.61 -2.88
N PRO A 84 4.62 -12.01 -4.12
CA PRO A 84 5.45 -11.19 -5.01
C PRO A 84 4.88 -9.79 -5.31
N THR A 85 3.55 -9.63 -5.27
CA THR A 85 2.90 -8.33 -5.50
C THR A 85 3.18 -7.33 -4.38
N LEU A 86 3.20 -7.77 -3.12
CA LEU A 86 3.53 -6.92 -1.96
C LEU A 86 5.02 -6.58 -1.97
N ARG A 87 5.86 -7.58 -2.26
CA ARG A 87 7.30 -7.39 -2.40
C ARG A 87 7.65 -6.36 -3.48
N ARG A 88 7.04 -6.47 -4.67
CA ARG A 88 7.19 -5.48 -5.75
C ARG A 88 6.69 -4.10 -5.34
N PHE A 89 5.54 -4.03 -4.66
CA PHE A 89 5.01 -2.75 -4.18
C PHE A 89 5.97 -2.09 -3.20
N ALA A 90 6.58 -2.85 -2.28
CA ALA A 90 7.61 -2.38 -1.35
C ALA A 90 8.97 -2.03 -2.01
N GLN A 91 9.08 -2.16 -3.34
CA GLN A 91 10.31 -1.91 -4.10
C GLN A 91 11.47 -2.84 -3.71
N LEU A 92 11.15 -4.06 -3.26
CA LEU A 92 12.13 -5.11 -3.03
C LEU A 92 12.29 -5.92 -4.32
N GLY A 93 13.49 -5.87 -4.91
CA GLY A 93 13.86 -6.59 -6.13
C GLY A 93 14.14 -8.07 -5.90
N GLY A 94 14.33 -8.80 -7.01
CA GLY A 94 14.43 -10.28 -7.09
C GLY A 94 15.06 -10.97 -5.87
N LEU A 95 16.37 -10.82 -5.66
CA LEU A 95 17.15 -11.48 -4.60
C LEU A 95 17.39 -10.61 -3.35
N ASP A 96 16.75 -9.44 -3.25
CA ASP A 96 16.96 -8.56 -2.09
C ASP A 96 16.53 -9.24 -0.79
N ASN A 97 17.27 -9.03 0.29
CA ASN A 97 16.85 -9.55 1.59
C ASN A 97 15.59 -8.80 2.05
N VAL A 98 14.60 -9.54 2.56
CA VAL A 98 13.40 -8.96 3.15
C VAL A 98 13.75 -8.39 4.53
N PRO A 99 13.22 -7.22 4.93
CA PRO A 99 13.28 -6.76 6.32
C PRO A 99 12.61 -7.77 7.24
N ASP A 100 13.35 -8.27 8.23
CA ASP A 100 12.80 -9.14 9.27
C ASP A 100 11.86 -8.38 10.21
N GLU A 101 11.10 -9.12 11.02
CA GLU A 101 10.19 -8.62 12.04
C GLU A 101 10.84 -7.52 12.88
N THR A 102 12.09 -7.74 13.31
CA THR A 102 12.79 -6.80 14.18
C THR A 102 13.10 -5.48 13.47
N THR A 103 13.40 -5.54 12.17
CA THR A 103 13.63 -4.37 11.32
C THR A 103 12.34 -3.57 11.12
N ILE A 104 11.23 -4.27 10.89
CA ILE A 104 9.89 -3.66 10.77
C ILE A 104 9.47 -3.02 12.09
N LEU A 105 9.64 -3.72 13.21
CA LEU A 105 9.39 -3.23 14.57
C LEU A 105 10.19 -1.95 14.87
N ASN A 106 11.48 -1.91 14.52
CA ASN A 106 12.33 -0.75 14.76
C ASN A 106 11.85 0.48 13.99
N PHE A 107 11.37 0.30 12.76
CA PHE A 107 10.78 1.39 11.98
C PHE A 107 9.49 1.90 12.62
N ARG A 108 8.60 1.01 13.07
CA ARG A 108 7.37 1.39 13.77
C ARG A 108 7.67 2.18 15.06
N ARG A 109 8.63 1.71 15.87
CA ARG A 109 9.09 2.42 17.07
C ARG A 109 9.66 3.80 16.75
N LEU A 110 10.38 3.95 15.64
CA LEU A 110 10.86 5.25 15.18
C LEU A 110 9.71 6.21 14.90
N LEU A 111 8.66 5.74 14.22
CA LEU A 111 7.46 6.55 13.95
C LEU A 111 6.73 6.94 15.24
N GLU A 112 6.57 5.99 16.17
CA GLU A 112 5.93 6.22 17.48
C GLU A 112 6.72 7.21 18.34
N THR A 113 8.04 7.00 18.46
CA THR A 113 8.94 7.82 19.29
C THR A 113 8.93 9.28 18.89
N HIS A 114 8.80 9.56 17.60
CA HIS A 114 8.80 10.92 17.05
C HIS A 114 7.39 11.46 16.76
N GLY A 115 6.32 10.75 17.16
CA GLY A 115 4.94 11.17 16.95
C GLY A 115 4.57 11.34 15.46
N ILE A 116 5.24 10.62 14.57
CA ILE A 116 5.13 10.81 13.12
C ILE A 116 3.79 10.26 12.60
N ALA A 117 3.25 9.20 13.20
CA ALA A 117 2.00 8.58 12.75
C ALA A 117 0.82 9.57 12.69
N ALA A 118 0.67 10.41 13.72
CA ALA A 118 -0.37 11.44 13.75
C ALA A 118 -0.18 12.49 12.64
N ARG A 119 1.06 12.96 12.45
CA ARG A 119 1.42 13.93 11.40
C ARG A 119 1.22 13.36 9.99
N MET A 120 1.49 12.07 9.80
CA MET A 120 1.21 11.39 8.53
C MET A 120 -0.28 11.35 8.24
N LEU A 121 -1.11 11.01 9.23
CA LEU A 121 -2.57 11.00 9.06
C LEU A 121 -3.10 12.40 8.70
N GLU A 122 -2.63 13.44 9.39
CA GLU A 122 -2.96 14.83 9.07
C GLU A 122 -2.54 15.20 7.64
N ALA A 123 -1.32 14.86 7.23
CA ALA A 123 -0.82 15.14 5.89
C ALA A 123 -1.63 14.43 4.80
N VAL A 124 -1.99 13.16 5.01
CA VAL A 124 -2.85 12.40 4.10
C VAL A 124 -4.24 13.03 4.02
N ASN A 125 -4.86 13.36 5.16
CA ASN A 125 -6.19 13.99 5.20
C ASN A 125 -6.20 15.35 4.49
N ALA A 126 -5.19 16.19 4.73
CA ALA A 126 -5.05 17.47 4.05
C ALA A 126 -4.85 17.31 2.53
N HIS A 127 -4.09 16.29 2.11
CA HIS A 127 -3.88 15.98 0.70
C HIS A 127 -5.13 15.51 0.00
N LEU A 128 -5.91 14.63 0.63
CA LEU A 128 -7.18 14.17 0.08
C LEU A 128 -8.21 15.29 0.07
N SER A 129 -8.29 16.10 1.13
CA SER A 129 -9.23 17.23 1.20
C SER A 129 -9.03 18.22 0.06
N ARG A 130 -7.77 18.54 -0.29
CA ARG A 130 -7.45 19.38 -1.47
C ARG A 130 -7.91 18.78 -2.80
N LYS A 131 -8.05 17.46 -2.87
CA LYS A 131 -8.54 16.72 -4.04
C LYS A 131 -10.07 16.47 -3.99
N GLY A 132 -10.77 17.01 -3.00
CA GLY A 132 -12.20 16.78 -2.79
C GLY A 132 -12.55 15.39 -2.22
N GLN A 133 -11.57 14.71 -1.62
CA GLN A 133 -11.71 13.36 -1.06
C GLN A 133 -11.50 13.43 0.47
N SER A 134 -12.23 12.63 1.27
CA SER A 134 -12.03 12.61 2.73
C SER A 134 -11.88 11.18 3.26
N LEU A 135 -10.85 10.90 4.05
CA LEU A 135 -10.73 9.69 4.86
C LEU A 135 -11.35 9.96 6.24
N ARG A 136 -12.29 9.11 6.68
CA ARG A 136 -12.70 9.07 8.10
C ARG A 136 -11.85 8.01 8.82
N SER A 137 -11.26 8.39 9.94
CA SER A 137 -10.43 7.51 10.77
C SER A 137 -11.27 6.40 11.40
N GLY A 138 -10.87 5.15 11.21
CA GLY A 138 -11.51 3.97 11.78
C GLY A 138 -11.44 2.77 10.84
N THR A 139 -10.41 1.95 11.03
CA THR A 139 -10.19 0.67 10.33
C THR A 139 -9.85 0.81 8.85
N ILE A 140 -8.57 0.64 8.57
CA ILE A 140 -7.95 0.74 7.26
C ILE A 140 -8.32 -0.49 6.41
N VAL A 141 -9.60 -0.68 6.07
CA VAL A 141 -10.12 -1.42 4.90
C VAL A 141 -11.62 -1.07 4.80
N ASP A 142 -11.93 0.12 4.28
CA ASP A 142 -13.04 0.32 3.35
C ASP A 142 -12.89 1.70 2.72
N ALA A 143 -11.96 1.79 1.76
CA ALA A 143 -11.99 2.92 0.83
C ALA A 143 -13.17 2.68 -0.13
N THR A 144 -14.39 2.92 0.36
CA THR A 144 -15.53 3.31 -0.49
C THR A 144 -15.25 4.71 -1.04
N LEU A 145 -14.18 4.81 -1.82
CA LEU A 145 -13.81 5.98 -2.59
C LEU A 145 -13.60 5.60 -4.06
N ILE A 146 -14.29 4.54 -4.49
CA ILE A 146 -14.73 4.46 -5.88
C ILE A 146 -16.03 5.25 -5.89
N ALA A 147 -16.05 6.37 -6.61
CA ALA A 147 -17.29 6.92 -7.12
C ALA A 147 -18.08 5.75 -7.68
N ALA A 148 -19.09 5.29 -6.93
CA ALA A 148 -20.06 4.37 -7.47
C ALA A 148 -20.53 5.03 -8.77
N PRO A 149 -20.56 4.34 -9.94
CA PRO A 149 -21.43 4.83 -10.99
C PRO A 149 -22.77 5.04 -10.29
N SER A 150 -23.33 6.25 -10.38
CA SER A 150 -24.64 6.53 -9.80
C SER A 150 -25.58 5.52 -10.42
N SER A 151 -25.87 4.46 -9.66
CA SER A 151 -26.91 3.53 -10.02
C SER A 151 -28.17 4.33 -9.83
N THR A 152 -28.63 4.95 -10.93
CA THR A 152 -29.98 5.46 -11.05
C THR A 152 -30.89 4.24 -11.06
N LYS A 153 -31.00 3.58 -9.90
CA LYS A 153 -32.04 2.63 -9.61
C LYS A 153 -33.11 3.41 -8.86
N ASN A 154 -33.92 4.06 -9.68
CA ASN A 154 -35.34 4.31 -9.50
C ASN A 154 -35.73 4.96 -8.17
N ALA A 155 -35.82 6.29 -8.21
CA ALA A 155 -36.54 7.09 -7.21
C ALA A 155 -38.07 6.83 -7.23
N GLU A 156 -38.56 6.05 -8.19
CA GLU A 156 -39.97 5.70 -8.34
C GLU A 156 -40.12 4.19 -8.16
N ARG A 157 -40.76 3.78 -7.06
CA ARG A 157 -41.13 2.38 -6.75
C ARG A 157 -42.19 1.86 -7.73
N ALA A 158 -41.84 1.68 -9.01
CA ALA A 158 -42.66 0.96 -9.97
C ALA A 158 -41.98 -0.38 -10.31
N ARG A 159 -42.70 -1.48 -10.05
CA ARG A 159 -42.33 -2.82 -10.53
C ARG A 159 -42.65 -2.89 -12.02
N ASP A 160 -41.69 -3.36 -12.82
CA ASP A 160 -41.96 -3.85 -14.17
C ASP A 160 -42.84 -5.11 -14.12
N PRO A 161 -43.98 -5.15 -14.82
CA PRO A 161 -44.95 -6.25 -14.76
C PRO A 161 -44.64 -7.46 -15.67
N GLU A 162 -43.51 -7.51 -16.37
CA GLU A 162 -43.16 -8.64 -17.26
C GLU A 162 -41.88 -9.35 -16.83
N MET A 163 -41.94 -10.05 -15.69
CA MET A 163 -41.11 -11.25 -15.50
C MET A 163 -42.02 -12.47 -15.58
N HIS A 164 -42.15 -13.01 -16.79
CA HIS A 164 -42.56 -14.40 -16.98
C HIS A 164 -41.43 -15.34 -16.52
N GLN A 165 -41.87 -16.49 -16.01
CA GLN A 165 -41.10 -17.53 -15.30
C GLN A 165 -39.86 -18.04 -16.03
#